data_AF-A0AAD9DB39-F1
#
_entry.id   AF-A0AAD9DB39-F1
#
_cell.length_a   1.000
_cell.length_b   1.000
_cell.length_c   1.000
_cell.angle_alpha   90.00
_cell.angle_beta   90.00
_cell.angle_gamma   90.00
#
_symmetry.space_group_name_H-M   'P 1'
#
loop_
_entity.id
_entity.type
_entity.pdbx_description
1 polymer ?
#
loop_
_entity_poly.entity_id
_entity_poly.type
_entity_poly.pdbx_seq_one_letter_code
_entity_poly.pdbx_strand_id
1 'polypeptide(L)'
;MDPPPTEVAAPPEQRRRRRGGASSVELTLIFTFLFVILSLLKLEPLARNSVEVDNNKKSSIDLPQTNQLDSDIVTASASCIDVIESMKPSSRIMWPQGAQQTPEAISEIVKSMVKGDYVEVDSGNDCNQVGSASLAAAIIQRTVQKDALCNPQKRAIWLVLENEVCMNEVRKRFGENNFAILDETNPAAAMDKEDVDVPIFLLKGMKKTSLADSKIRDIADVSPHMRAMEVFFTDATNNSFISHFCGTCPFESTSFDCNARVEYLKKSYATSDKEAVKDLLSKGFCVHPQFNLHQHDRKNSTDGSGTLFQKNDTRVRVPKVFRKQEIVPIIDPKVTKSWEQLNEWHSETVRKYFGHVGTNPYQTYRYIEAVQHIIQHKQQQEQNEVRVNVCETGFNGGHSAMLFLSFLDLENGIKVYYYGWDLKEVGSSLPTAEKMEEKFGDHFHIVWGDSKETLKNARETMNGQTCDLIVVDGEHTRNGVVNDLQNLLKVAEKGAIVFGDDCAPYKRTVPKSEEMLDGWNSFVKTGDLVSVAMYRNPDLGSPGFVEGIVPESNGEYTLGL
;
A
#
# COMPACT_ATOMS: atom_id res chain seq x y z
N MET A 1 -0.74 71.40 -52.62
CA MET A 1 -2.09 71.72 -52.15
C MET A 1 -2.30 70.91 -50.90
N ASP A 2 -2.22 71.57 -49.75
CA ASP A 2 -2.33 70.91 -48.46
C ASP A 2 -3.79 70.49 -48.20
N PRO A 3 -4.02 69.31 -47.59
CA PRO A 3 -5.36 68.84 -47.31
C PRO A 3 -6.02 69.66 -46.18
N PRO A 4 -7.36 69.83 -46.23
CA PRO A 4 -8.09 70.64 -45.26
C PRO A 4 -8.11 69.97 -43.87
N PRO A 5 -8.22 70.77 -42.80
CA PRO A 5 -8.13 70.29 -41.43
C PRO A 5 -9.38 69.52 -41.00
N THR A 6 -9.15 68.41 -40.30
CA THR A 6 -10.16 67.51 -39.76
C THR A 6 -10.94 68.15 -38.62
N GLU A 7 -12.28 68.09 -38.72
CA GLU A 7 -13.25 68.60 -37.75
C GLU A 7 -13.24 67.74 -36.48
N VAL A 8 -13.07 68.37 -35.31
CA VAL A 8 -13.04 67.70 -33.99
C VAL A 8 -14.49 67.56 -33.48
N ALA A 9 -14.94 66.33 -33.27
CA ALA A 9 -16.26 66.02 -32.75
C ALA A 9 -16.42 66.43 -31.27
N ALA A 10 -17.57 67.03 -30.94
CA ALA A 10 -17.95 67.45 -29.60
C ALA A 10 -18.25 66.24 -28.67
N PRO A 11 -18.01 66.35 -27.36
CA PRO A 11 -18.22 65.27 -26.40
C PRO A 11 -19.70 65.03 -26.09
N PRO A 12 -20.10 63.80 -25.70
CA PRO A 12 -21.50 63.42 -25.52
C PRO A 12 -22.12 63.98 -24.23
N GLU A 13 -23.42 64.24 -24.33
CA GLU A 13 -24.28 64.87 -23.33
C GLU A 13 -24.50 63.98 -22.08
N GLN A 14 -24.29 64.55 -20.89
CA GLN A 14 -24.47 63.84 -19.61
C GLN A 14 -25.96 63.57 -19.30
N ARG A 15 -26.36 62.29 -19.28
CA ARG A 15 -27.69 61.85 -18.82
C ARG A 15 -27.89 62.10 -17.32
N ARG A 16 -28.82 62.99 -16.99
CA ARG A 16 -29.36 63.20 -15.63
C ARG A 16 -30.05 61.93 -15.10
N ARG A 17 -29.55 61.36 -14.00
CA ARG A 17 -30.21 60.29 -13.23
C ARG A 17 -31.41 60.86 -12.47
N ARG A 18 -32.61 60.34 -12.75
CA ARG A 18 -33.82 60.54 -11.94
C ARG A 18 -33.71 59.68 -10.67
N ARG A 19 -33.88 60.30 -9.49
CA ARG A 19 -34.06 59.62 -8.20
C ARG A 19 -35.49 59.05 -8.15
N GLY A 20 -35.62 57.73 -8.02
CA GLY A 20 -36.88 57.02 -7.82
C GLY A 20 -37.02 56.53 -6.38
N GLY A 21 -38.04 57.06 -5.70
CA GLY A 21 -38.99 56.39 -4.80
C GLY A 21 -38.56 55.31 -3.82
N ALA A 22 -38.79 55.58 -2.53
CA ALA A 22 -38.57 54.73 -1.35
C ALA A 22 -39.48 53.47 -1.22
N SER A 23 -40.01 52.88 -2.30
CA SER A 23 -40.94 51.74 -2.19
C SER A 23 -40.29 50.36 -2.08
N SER A 24 -39.00 50.22 -2.42
CA SER A 24 -38.32 48.92 -2.45
C SER A 24 -37.91 48.42 -1.05
N VAL A 25 -37.66 49.36 -0.12
CA VAL A 25 -37.21 49.03 1.24
C VAL A 25 -38.38 48.52 2.10
N GLU A 26 -39.58 49.10 1.96
CA GLU A 26 -40.79 48.62 2.64
C GLU A 26 -41.19 47.21 2.19
N LEU A 27 -41.10 46.91 0.89
CA LEU A 27 -41.46 45.59 0.37
C LEU A 27 -40.50 44.50 0.89
N THR A 28 -39.21 44.82 0.98
CA THR A 28 -38.19 43.89 1.50
C THR A 28 -38.40 43.60 2.98
N LEU A 29 -38.77 44.60 3.78
CA LEU A 29 -39.05 44.41 5.21
C LEU A 29 -40.30 43.54 5.44
N ILE A 30 -41.35 43.72 4.65
CA ILE A 30 -42.59 42.91 4.76
C ILE A 30 -42.30 41.43 4.44
N PHE A 31 -41.54 41.15 3.37
CA PHE A 31 -41.17 39.77 3.03
C PHE A 31 -40.30 39.11 4.10
N THR A 32 -39.37 39.85 4.68
CA THR A 32 -38.50 39.34 5.74
C THR A 32 -39.31 39.00 7.00
N PHE A 33 -40.29 39.85 7.36
CA PHE A 33 -41.15 39.61 8.53
C PHE A 33 -42.07 38.40 8.35
N LEU A 34 -42.64 38.22 7.15
CA LEU A 34 -43.48 37.06 6.82
C LEU A 34 -42.68 35.74 6.85
N PHE A 35 -41.44 35.75 6.37
CA PHE A 35 -40.58 34.57 6.38
C PHE A 35 -40.21 34.14 7.80
N VAL A 36 -39.96 35.09 8.71
CA VAL A 36 -39.70 34.82 10.13
C VAL A 36 -40.94 34.25 10.83
N ILE A 37 -42.14 34.79 10.56
CA ILE A 37 -43.38 34.27 11.13
C ILE A 37 -43.66 32.84 10.66
N LEU A 38 -43.47 32.55 9.37
CA LEU A 38 -43.65 31.20 8.81
C LEU A 38 -42.62 30.21 9.35
N SER A 39 -41.40 30.66 9.65
CA SER A 39 -40.35 29.82 10.25
C SER A 39 -40.62 29.52 11.74
N LEU A 40 -41.34 30.40 12.44
CA LEU A 40 -41.70 30.22 13.85
C LEU A 40 -42.97 29.37 14.04
N LEU A 41 -43.83 29.31 13.03
CA LEU A 41 -45.01 28.44 13.01
C LEU A 41 -44.63 27.03 12.52
N LYS A 42 -43.89 26.27 13.35
CA LYS A 42 -43.68 24.83 13.16
C LYS A 42 -45.03 24.11 13.16
N LEU A 43 -45.55 23.81 11.98
CA LEU A 43 -46.63 22.85 11.79
C LEU A 43 -46.01 21.50 11.41
N GLU A 44 -46.02 20.57 12.35
CA GLU A 44 -45.85 19.14 12.06
C GLU A 44 -47.05 18.63 11.23
N PRO A 45 -46.85 17.59 10.41
CA PRO A 45 -47.90 16.62 10.17
C PRO A 45 -47.55 15.22 10.69
N LEU A 46 -48.52 14.71 11.43
CA LEU A 46 -48.71 13.34 11.92
C LEU A 46 -48.78 12.27 10.81
N ALA A 47 -48.00 11.19 11.03
CA ALA A 47 -48.32 9.75 11.00
C ALA A 47 -49.32 9.09 10.01
N ARG A 48 -48.88 7.92 9.48
CA ARG A 48 -49.52 6.57 9.30
C ARG A 48 -49.37 6.04 7.85
N ASN A 49 -48.85 4.83 7.61
CA ASN A 49 -49.41 3.46 7.81
C ASN A 49 -48.23 2.44 7.85
N SER A 50 -48.09 1.46 8.76
CA SER A 50 -48.83 0.20 8.98
C SER A 50 -48.97 -0.73 7.76
N VAL A 51 -48.11 -1.76 7.65
CA VAL A 51 -48.46 -3.13 7.20
C VAL A 51 -47.58 -4.13 7.95
N GLU A 52 -48.23 -5.14 8.50
CA GLU A 52 -47.72 -6.28 9.27
C GLU A 52 -47.83 -7.53 8.38
N VAL A 53 -47.17 -8.64 8.79
CA VAL A 53 -47.32 -10.04 8.31
C VAL A 53 -46.49 -10.37 7.03
N ASP A 54 -45.59 -11.37 6.98
CA ASP A 54 -45.78 -12.78 7.34
C ASP A 54 -44.48 -13.59 7.61
N ASN A 55 -44.64 -14.67 8.37
CA ASN A 55 -43.63 -15.65 8.78
C ASN A 55 -43.46 -16.81 7.78
N ASN A 56 -42.35 -17.56 7.95
CA ASN A 56 -42.11 -18.95 7.54
C ASN A 56 -41.75 -19.26 6.08
N LYS A 57 -40.47 -19.63 5.85
CA LYS A 57 -40.15 -20.85 5.08
C LYS A 57 -38.78 -21.44 5.44
N LYS A 58 -38.83 -22.63 6.05
CA LYS A 58 -37.76 -23.63 6.09
C LYS A 58 -37.44 -24.08 4.66
N SER A 59 -36.17 -24.10 4.28
CA SER A 59 -35.67 -25.03 3.26
C SER A 59 -34.24 -25.45 3.61
N SER A 60 -34.10 -26.75 3.83
CA SER A 60 -32.86 -27.52 3.85
C SER A 60 -32.07 -27.34 2.56
N ILE A 61 -30.76 -27.11 2.68
CA ILE A 61 -29.81 -27.12 1.56
C ILE A 61 -28.77 -28.21 1.83
N ASP A 62 -28.68 -29.15 0.89
CA ASP A 62 -27.68 -30.20 0.80
C ASP A 62 -26.30 -29.61 0.46
N LEU A 63 -25.26 -30.15 1.09
CA LEU A 63 -23.85 -29.86 0.82
C LEU A 63 -23.34 -30.72 -0.35
N PRO A 64 -22.66 -30.14 -1.37
CA PRO A 64 -21.79 -30.89 -2.25
C PRO A 64 -20.36 -30.96 -1.70
N GLN A 65 -19.73 -32.10 -2.03
CA GLN A 65 -18.44 -32.59 -1.58
C GLN A 65 -17.26 -31.71 -2.03
N THR A 66 -16.32 -31.50 -1.12
CA THR A 66 -14.99 -30.92 -1.37
C THR A 66 -14.08 -31.93 -2.05
N ASN A 67 -13.64 -31.65 -3.28
CA ASN A 67 -12.46 -32.25 -3.91
C ASN A 67 -11.99 -31.34 -5.07
N GLN A 68 -11.21 -30.30 -4.76
CA GLN A 68 -10.34 -29.60 -5.73
C GLN A 68 -9.47 -28.58 -4.98
N LEU A 69 -8.28 -28.99 -4.53
CA LEU A 69 -7.27 -28.06 -3.99
C LEU A 69 -5.82 -28.51 -4.19
N ASP A 70 -5.56 -29.53 -5.03
CA ASP A 70 -4.21 -30.05 -5.27
C ASP A 70 -3.61 -29.67 -6.64
N SER A 71 -4.25 -28.84 -7.47
CA SER A 71 -3.77 -28.56 -8.84
C SER A 71 -2.68 -27.50 -8.94
N ASP A 72 -2.59 -26.56 -8.00
CA ASP A 72 -1.85 -25.32 -8.26
C ASP A 72 -0.38 -25.37 -7.78
N ILE A 73 -0.04 -26.30 -6.88
CA ILE A 73 1.35 -26.55 -6.45
C ILE A 73 2.11 -27.37 -7.50
N VAL A 74 1.41 -28.20 -8.28
CA VAL A 74 2.02 -29.04 -9.32
C VAL A 74 2.53 -28.20 -10.51
N THR A 75 1.83 -27.12 -10.84
CA THR A 75 2.08 -26.31 -12.05
C THR A 75 3.38 -25.49 -11.98
N ALA A 76 3.73 -24.94 -10.81
CA ALA A 76 4.99 -24.19 -10.64
C ALA A 76 6.25 -25.08 -10.64
N SER A 77 6.10 -26.35 -10.22
CA SER A 77 7.20 -27.32 -10.25
C SER A 77 7.48 -27.85 -11.67
N ALA A 78 6.45 -27.91 -12.52
CA ALA A 78 6.56 -28.37 -13.90
C ALA A 78 7.35 -27.37 -14.79
N SER A 79 7.14 -26.06 -14.61
CA SER A 79 7.79 -25.05 -15.46
C SER A 79 9.31 -24.98 -15.29
N CYS A 80 9.85 -25.21 -14.09
CA CYS A 80 11.31 -25.24 -13.89
C CYS A 80 11.93 -26.58 -14.36
N ILE A 81 11.15 -27.67 -14.46
CA ILE A 81 11.60 -28.96 -15.03
C ILE A 81 11.73 -28.86 -16.57
N ASP A 82 10.78 -28.21 -17.23
CA ASP A 82 10.81 -27.99 -18.69
C ASP A 82 12.06 -27.18 -19.14
N VAL A 83 12.52 -26.25 -18.30
CA VAL A 83 13.76 -25.49 -18.53
C VAL A 83 14.99 -26.40 -18.50
N ILE A 84 15.03 -27.39 -17.62
CA ILE A 84 16.12 -28.36 -17.52
C ILE A 84 16.11 -29.31 -18.73
N GLU A 85 14.94 -29.77 -19.16
CA GLU A 85 14.80 -30.68 -20.31
C GLU A 85 15.07 -30.01 -21.66
N SER A 86 14.87 -28.69 -21.77
CA SER A 86 15.10 -27.93 -23.00
C SER A 86 16.58 -27.61 -23.32
N MET A 87 17.50 -27.91 -22.42
CA MET A 87 18.94 -27.67 -22.62
C MET A 87 19.55 -28.68 -23.62
N LYS A 88 19.61 -28.32 -24.91
CA LYS A 88 20.44 -29.05 -25.89
C LYS A 88 21.94 -28.81 -25.63
N PRO A 89 22.82 -29.81 -25.85
CA PRO A 89 24.26 -29.64 -25.62
C PRO A 89 24.80 -28.57 -26.56
N SER A 90 25.19 -27.41 -26.02
CA SER A 90 25.89 -26.38 -26.78
C SER A 90 27.36 -26.77 -26.93
N SER A 91 27.94 -26.52 -28.10
CA SER A 91 29.27 -26.96 -28.55
C SER A 91 30.47 -26.33 -27.80
N ARG A 92 30.26 -25.68 -26.65
CA ARG A 92 31.33 -25.09 -25.82
C ARG A 92 31.58 -25.81 -24.49
N ILE A 93 30.77 -26.81 -24.13
CA ILE A 93 31.02 -27.62 -22.92
C ILE A 93 31.65 -28.94 -23.36
N MET A 94 32.97 -29.06 -23.24
CA MET A 94 33.67 -30.33 -23.43
C MET A 94 33.41 -31.23 -22.23
N TRP A 95 32.54 -32.22 -22.40
CA TRP A 95 32.37 -33.32 -21.44
C TRP A 95 33.60 -34.23 -21.45
N PRO A 96 34.04 -34.81 -20.30
CA PRO A 96 35.20 -35.68 -20.27
C PRO A 96 34.99 -36.89 -21.19
N GLN A 97 35.97 -37.20 -22.04
CA GLN A 97 35.94 -38.44 -22.82
C GLN A 97 36.05 -39.63 -21.87
N GLY A 98 34.93 -40.33 -21.63
CA GLY A 98 34.89 -41.54 -20.81
C GLY A 98 33.54 -41.85 -20.16
N ALA A 99 32.64 -40.88 -20.00
CA ALA A 99 31.30 -41.12 -19.45
C ALA A 99 30.25 -41.14 -20.58
N GLN A 100 29.96 -42.33 -21.14
CA GLN A 100 28.73 -42.53 -21.91
C GLN A 100 27.57 -42.68 -20.93
N GLN A 101 27.03 -41.57 -20.46
CA GLN A 101 25.75 -41.55 -19.76
C GLN A 101 24.77 -40.69 -20.55
N THR A 102 23.55 -41.18 -20.75
CA THR A 102 22.52 -40.45 -21.48
C THR A 102 22.02 -39.26 -20.65
N PRO A 103 21.46 -38.21 -21.28
CA PRO A 103 20.88 -37.07 -20.56
C PRO A 103 19.88 -37.47 -19.46
N GLU A 104 19.14 -38.55 -19.66
CA GLU A 104 18.20 -39.10 -18.69
C GLU A 104 18.91 -39.68 -17.46
N ALA A 105 20.05 -40.35 -17.64
CA ALA A 105 20.86 -40.87 -16.54
C ALA A 105 21.46 -39.73 -15.69
N ILE A 106 21.88 -38.64 -16.33
CA ILE A 106 22.39 -37.44 -15.65
C ILE A 106 21.26 -36.75 -14.88
N SER A 107 20.06 -36.66 -15.46
CA SER A 107 18.87 -36.07 -14.82
C SER A 107 18.48 -36.83 -13.55
N GLU A 108 18.44 -38.17 -13.59
CA GLU A 108 18.12 -38.98 -12.41
C GLU A 108 19.21 -38.91 -11.34
N ILE A 109 20.48 -38.82 -11.73
CA ILE A 109 21.60 -38.56 -10.81
C ILE A 109 21.41 -37.20 -10.12
N VAL A 110 21.14 -36.14 -10.87
CA VAL A 110 20.94 -34.78 -10.33
C VAL A 110 19.72 -34.71 -9.40
N LYS A 111 18.59 -35.31 -9.77
CA LYS A 111 17.39 -35.39 -8.90
C LYS A 111 17.68 -36.11 -7.59
N SER A 112 18.54 -37.14 -7.61
CA SER A 112 18.91 -37.86 -6.39
C SER A 112 19.84 -37.07 -5.47
N MET A 113 20.65 -36.16 -6.04
CA MET A 113 21.68 -35.37 -5.35
C MET A 113 21.16 -34.06 -4.76
N VAL A 114 20.13 -33.44 -5.35
CA VAL A 114 19.57 -32.17 -4.84
C VAL A 114 18.65 -32.45 -3.65
N LYS A 115 19.01 -31.91 -2.47
CA LYS A 115 18.23 -32.01 -1.22
C LYS A 115 17.87 -30.61 -0.73
N GLY A 116 16.74 -30.09 -1.20
CA GLY A 116 16.35 -28.72 -0.87
C GLY A 116 17.37 -27.71 -1.41
N ASP A 117 18.09 -27.04 -0.51
CA ASP A 117 19.03 -25.96 -0.84
C ASP A 117 20.50 -26.38 -1.00
N TYR A 118 20.80 -27.69 -0.94
CA TYR A 118 22.17 -28.18 -1.13
C TYR A 118 22.23 -29.41 -2.04
N VAL A 119 23.43 -29.71 -2.54
CA VAL A 119 23.71 -30.87 -3.39
C VAL A 119 24.59 -31.83 -2.61
N GLU A 120 24.06 -33.03 -2.34
CA GLU A 120 24.80 -34.09 -1.68
C GLU A 120 25.37 -35.05 -2.73
N VAL A 121 26.69 -35.15 -2.81
CA VAL A 121 27.38 -36.07 -3.74
C VAL A 121 28.10 -37.14 -2.95
N ASP A 122 27.46 -38.29 -2.77
CA ASP A 122 28.09 -39.49 -2.24
C ASP A 122 28.50 -40.36 -3.42
N SER A 123 29.75 -40.25 -3.83
CA SER A 123 30.33 -41.20 -4.77
C SER A 123 31.56 -41.76 -4.12
N GLY A 124 31.78 -43.07 -4.26
CA GLY A 124 32.99 -43.74 -3.77
C GLY A 124 34.29 -43.16 -4.33
N ASN A 125 35.37 -43.93 -4.31
CA ASN A 125 36.74 -43.44 -4.52
C ASN A 125 37.07 -42.75 -5.88
N ASP A 126 36.13 -42.49 -6.80
CA ASP A 126 36.38 -41.83 -8.09
C ASP A 126 36.05 -40.32 -8.07
N CYS A 127 37.06 -39.54 -7.67
CA CYS A 127 36.97 -38.07 -7.59
C CYS A 127 36.67 -37.35 -8.91
N ASN A 128 36.95 -37.97 -10.07
CA ASN A 128 36.64 -37.34 -11.37
C ASN A 128 35.13 -37.27 -11.59
N GLN A 129 34.40 -38.32 -11.20
CA GLN A 129 32.94 -38.34 -11.31
C GLN A 129 32.30 -37.33 -10.34
N VAL A 130 32.79 -37.24 -9.09
CA VAL A 130 32.36 -36.22 -8.12
C VAL A 130 32.54 -34.82 -8.68
N GLY A 131 33.72 -34.53 -9.24
CA GLY A 131 34.05 -33.23 -9.82
C GLY A 131 33.12 -32.84 -10.96
N SER A 132 32.84 -33.78 -11.86
CA SER A 132 31.91 -33.57 -12.98
C SER A 132 30.46 -33.41 -12.54
N ALA A 133 29.98 -34.23 -11.60
CA ALA A 133 28.60 -34.15 -11.09
C ALA A 133 28.36 -32.85 -10.32
N SER A 134 29.31 -32.46 -9.45
CA SER A 134 29.23 -31.20 -8.69
C SER A 134 29.22 -29.98 -9.60
N LEU A 135 30.04 -29.98 -10.66
CA LEU A 135 30.07 -28.90 -11.63
C LEU A 135 28.76 -28.81 -12.43
N ALA A 136 28.21 -29.95 -12.86
CA ALA A 136 26.93 -29.99 -13.56
C ALA A 136 25.80 -29.42 -12.68
N ALA A 137 25.74 -29.83 -11.41
CA ALA A 137 24.76 -29.31 -10.46
C ALA A 137 24.90 -27.80 -10.24
N ALA A 138 26.14 -27.29 -10.08
CA ALA A 138 26.39 -25.86 -9.92
C ALA A 138 26.01 -25.05 -11.16
N ILE A 139 26.24 -25.58 -12.37
CA ILE A 139 25.82 -24.95 -13.63
C ILE A 139 24.29 -24.89 -13.73
N ILE A 140 23.60 -26.01 -13.46
CA ILE A 140 22.12 -26.06 -13.49
C ILE A 140 21.55 -25.06 -12.50
N GLN A 141 22.04 -25.03 -11.26
CA GLN A 141 21.56 -24.12 -10.24
C GLN A 141 21.82 -22.64 -10.61
N ARG A 142 22.98 -22.32 -11.19
CA ARG A 142 23.28 -20.97 -11.70
C ARG A 142 22.32 -20.56 -12.81
N THR A 143 21.92 -21.48 -13.68
CA THR A 143 20.96 -21.18 -14.75
C THR A 143 19.55 -20.99 -14.19
N VAL A 144 19.11 -21.83 -13.26
CA VAL A 144 17.81 -21.68 -12.58
C VAL A 144 17.72 -20.36 -11.81
N GLN A 145 18.79 -19.94 -11.13
CA GLN A 145 18.83 -18.67 -10.40
C GLN A 145 18.85 -17.43 -11.30
N LYS A 146 19.21 -17.55 -12.59
CA LYS A 146 19.14 -16.44 -13.54
C LYS A 146 17.75 -16.26 -14.14
N ASP A 147 16.87 -17.25 -14.00
CA ASP A 147 15.48 -17.14 -14.40
C ASP A 147 14.68 -16.46 -13.29
N ALA A 148 14.18 -15.25 -13.57
CA ALA A 148 13.43 -14.43 -12.63
C ALA A 148 12.15 -15.12 -12.12
N LEU A 149 11.65 -16.12 -12.83
CA LEU A 149 10.46 -16.90 -12.45
C LEU A 149 10.76 -17.99 -11.42
N CYS A 150 11.99 -18.50 -11.32
CA CYS A 150 12.29 -19.67 -10.47
C CYS A 150 12.85 -19.33 -9.08
N ASN A 151 13.50 -18.17 -8.82
CA ASN A 151 13.78 -17.67 -7.44
C ASN A 151 14.42 -16.26 -7.41
N PRO A 152 13.90 -15.26 -6.66
CA PRO A 152 14.50 -13.92 -6.61
C PRO A 152 15.67 -13.74 -5.61
N GLN A 153 16.07 -14.75 -4.82
CA GLN A 153 17.16 -14.61 -3.84
C GLN A 153 18.44 -15.36 -4.23
N LYS A 154 19.59 -14.68 -4.18
CA LYS A 154 20.93 -15.27 -4.36
C LYS A 154 21.23 -16.24 -3.20
N ARG A 155 21.33 -17.55 -3.47
CA ARG A 155 21.67 -18.58 -2.46
C ARG A 155 23.05 -19.17 -2.74
N ALA A 156 23.83 -19.42 -1.69
CA ALA A 156 25.13 -20.08 -1.78
C ALA A 156 24.99 -21.60 -2.01
N ILE A 157 26.00 -22.21 -2.62
CA ILE A 157 26.06 -23.67 -2.84
C ILE A 157 27.08 -24.28 -1.88
N TRP A 158 26.68 -25.28 -1.11
CA TRP A 158 27.56 -26.02 -0.21
C TRP A 158 27.82 -27.42 -0.78
N LEU A 159 29.10 -27.79 -0.93
CA LEU A 159 29.53 -29.12 -1.34
C LEU A 159 30.35 -29.75 -0.22
N VAL A 160 29.90 -30.88 0.32
CA VAL A 160 30.62 -31.62 1.35
C VAL A 160 31.42 -32.75 0.71
N LEU A 161 32.73 -32.78 0.95
CA LEU A 161 33.63 -33.75 0.34
C LEU A 161 34.51 -34.39 1.42
N GLU A 162 34.45 -35.72 1.52
CA GLU A 162 35.21 -36.47 2.54
C GLU A 162 36.71 -36.59 2.19
N ASN A 163 37.09 -36.43 0.92
CA ASN A 163 38.44 -36.67 0.42
C ASN A 163 39.09 -35.40 -0.17
N GLU A 164 40.30 -35.07 0.30
CA GLU A 164 41.09 -33.93 -0.17
C GLU A 164 41.48 -34.01 -1.66
N VAL A 165 41.66 -35.23 -2.19
CA VAL A 165 41.86 -35.44 -3.63
C VAL A 165 40.63 -35.00 -4.42
N CYS A 166 39.43 -35.30 -3.91
CA CYS A 166 38.17 -34.90 -4.55
C CYS A 166 37.93 -33.39 -4.41
N MET A 167 38.27 -32.80 -3.27
CA MET A 167 38.24 -31.34 -3.11
C MET A 167 39.13 -30.63 -4.12
N ASN A 168 40.35 -31.14 -4.34
CA ASN A 168 41.27 -30.53 -5.31
C ASN A 168 40.78 -30.68 -6.74
N GLU A 169 40.16 -31.81 -7.10
CA GLU A 169 39.57 -32.01 -8.42
C GLU A 169 38.34 -31.11 -8.65
N VAL A 170 37.47 -30.95 -7.64
CA VAL A 170 36.36 -29.98 -7.67
C VAL A 170 36.90 -28.56 -7.80
N ARG A 171 37.92 -28.19 -7.00
CA ARG A 171 38.55 -26.86 -7.09
C ARG A 171 39.10 -26.56 -8.47
N LYS A 172 39.82 -27.52 -9.05
CA LYS A 172 40.40 -27.41 -10.39
C LYS A 172 39.30 -27.17 -11.43
N ARG A 173 38.24 -28.00 -11.44
CA ARG A 173 37.16 -27.90 -12.44
C ARG A 173 36.35 -26.61 -12.31
N PHE A 174 36.06 -26.18 -11.08
CA PHE A 174 35.31 -24.97 -10.84
C PHE A 174 36.15 -23.74 -11.21
N GLY A 175 37.45 -23.74 -10.91
CA GLY A 175 38.39 -22.73 -11.39
C GLY A 175 38.48 -22.65 -12.92
N GLU A 176 38.55 -23.80 -13.60
CA GLU A 176 38.55 -23.88 -15.07
C GLU A 176 37.24 -23.35 -15.70
N ASN A 177 36.14 -23.29 -14.93
CA ASN A 177 34.83 -22.81 -15.36
C ASN A 177 34.42 -21.46 -14.73
N ASN A 178 35.38 -20.71 -14.18
CA ASN A 178 35.17 -19.40 -13.56
C ASN A 178 34.14 -19.37 -12.41
N PHE A 179 34.03 -20.44 -11.63
CA PHE A 179 33.29 -20.42 -10.37
C PHE A 179 34.22 -19.98 -9.23
N ALA A 180 33.74 -19.03 -8.41
CA ALA A 180 34.47 -18.61 -7.22
C ALA A 180 34.24 -19.61 -6.09
N ILE A 181 35.33 -20.17 -5.58
CA ILE A 181 35.30 -21.12 -4.47
C ILE A 181 35.81 -20.42 -3.23
N LEU A 182 35.03 -20.49 -2.16
CA LEU A 182 35.34 -19.88 -0.89
C LEU A 182 35.76 -20.96 0.09
N ASP A 183 36.93 -20.78 0.70
CA ASP A 183 37.42 -21.66 1.76
C ASP A 183 36.83 -21.21 3.11
N GLU A 184 36.53 -22.17 3.99
CA GLU A 184 35.76 -22.00 5.24
C GLU A 184 36.34 -20.93 6.20
N THR A 185 37.61 -20.57 6.03
CA THR A 185 38.33 -19.77 7.02
C THR A 185 37.89 -18.30 7.13
N ASN A 186 37.17 -17.74 6.14
CA ASN A 186 36.59 -16.39 6.27
C ASN A 186 35.43 -16.11 5.29
N PRO A 187 34.20 -16.56 5.57
CA PRO A 187 33.02 -16.37 4.69
C PRO A 187 32.65 -14.89 4.50
N ALA A 188 32.88 -14.05 5.52
CA ALA A 188 32.49 -12.65 5.53
C ALA A 188 33.32 -11.79 4.55
N ALA A 189 34.63 -12.07 4.40
CA ALA A 189 35.51 -11.29 3.52
C ALA A 189 35.26 -11.53 2.01
N ALA A 190 34.43 -12.50 1.66
CA ALA A 190 34.22 -12.93 0.29
C ALA A 190 32.90 -12.45 -0.33
N MET A 191 31.89 -12.12 0.49
CA MET A 191 30.60 -11.61 0.01
C MET A 191 30.64 -10.12 -0.37
N ASP A 192 31.71 -9.40 0.00
CA ASP A 192 31.94 -7.98 -0.35
C ASP A 192 32.55 -7.78 -1.75
N LYS A 193 32.79 -8.85 -2.51
CA LYS A 193 33.26 -8.73 -3.90
C LYS A 193 32.07 -8.70 -4.86
N GLU A 194 31.75 -7.51 -5.38
CA GLU A 194 30.59 -7.23 -6.25
C GLU A 194 30.51 -8.11 -7.52
N ASP A 195 31.60 -8.76 -7.93
CA ASP A 195 31.69 -9.55 -9.17
C ASP A 195 31.47 -11.07 -9.00
N VAL A 196 31.07 -11.56 -7.83
CA VAL A 196 30.84 -13.01 -7.60
C VAL A 196 29.35 -13.35 -7.68
N ASP A 197 28.93 -13.95 -8.80
CA ASP A 197 27.52 -14.28 -9.08
C ASP A 197 26.88 -15.21 -8.02
N VAL A 198 27.58 -16.28 -7.60
CA VAL A 198 27.12 -17.26 -6.59
C VAL A 198 28.34 -17.85 -5.86
N PRO A 199 28.47 -17.70 -4.53
CA PRO A 199 29.57 -18.28 -3.77
C PRO A 199 29.39 -19.79 -3.57
N ILE A 200 30.47 -20.56 -3.74
CA ILE A 200 30.48 -22.02 -3.56
C ILE A 200 31.44 -22.37 -2.42
N PHE A 201 30.91 -23.02 -1.39
CA PHE A 201 31.64 -23.42 -0.20
C PHE A 201 31.96 -24.92 -0.25
N LEU A 202 33.23 -25.28 -0.05
CA LEU A 202 33.66 -26.68 0.02
C LEU A 202 33.94 -27.05 1.48
N LEU A 203 33.21 -28.05 2.00
CA LEU A 203 33.36 -28.52 3.37
C LEU A 203 34.20 -29.80 3.44
N LYS A 204 35.30 -29.80 4.22
CA LYS A 204 36.25 -30.94 4.30
C LYS A 204 35.92 -31.89 5.45
N GLY A 205 35.83 -33.19 5.15
CA GLY A 205 36.03 -34.26 6.14
C GLY A 205 34.88 -34.52 7.12
N MET A 206 33.67 -34.05 6.83
CA MET A 206 32.49 -34.40 7.62
C MET A 206 31.92 -35.74 7.15
N LYS A 207 31.90 -36.76 8.03
CA LYS A 207 31.32 -38.08 7.70
C LYS A 207 29.81 -38.00 7.56
N LYS A 208 29.24 -38.66 6.55
CA LYS A 208 27.78 -38.71 6.27
C LYS A 208 26.88 -38.95 7.50
N THR A 209 27.30 -39.79 8.44
CA THR A 209 26.51 -40.12 9.66
C THR A 209 26.55 -39.07 10.76
N SER A 210 27.27 -37.96 10.58
CA SER A 210 27.55 -36.98 11.65
C SER A 210 26.79 -35.65 11.52
N LEU A 211 26.02 -35.47 10.44
CA LEU A 211 25.20 -34.28 10.19
C LEU A 211 23.72 -34.68 10.18
N ALA A 212 23.00 -34.36 11.26
CA ALA A 212 21.56 -34.22 11.18
C ALA A 212 21.23 -32.91 10.45
N ASP A 213 20.09 -32.80 9.77
CA ASP A 213 19.65 -31.57 9.07
C ASP A 213 19.71 -30.31 9.95
N SER A 214 19.68 -30.47 11.28
CA SER A 214 19.85 -29.41 12.26
C SER A 214 21.28 -28.86 12.32
N LYS A 215 22.32 -29.70 12.19
CA LYS A 215 23.72 -29.25 12.21
C LYS A 215 24.15 -28.57 10.91
N ILE A 216 23.58 -28.97 9.77
CA ILE A 216 23.80 -28.30 8.49
C ILE A 216 23.22 -26.88 8.55
N ARG A 217 22.05 -26.72 9.20
CA ARG A 217 21.48 -25.41 9.53
C ARG A 217 22.35 -24.60 10.47
N ASP A 218 22.86 -25.19 11.55
CA ASP A 218 23.74 -24.50 12.49
C ASP A 218 25.04 -23.97 11.85
N ILE A 219 25.55 -24.65 10.80
CA ILE A 219 26.72 -24.22 10.01
C ILE A 219 26.35 -23.11 9.01
N ALA A 220 25.16 -23.19 8.40
CA ALA A 220 24.62 -22.12 7.55
C ALA A 220 24.32 -20.83 8.35
N ASP A 221 24.01 -20.95 9.64
CA ASP A 221 23.66 -19.87 10.56
C ASP A 221 24.85 -19.06 11.13
N VAL A 222 26.09 -19.37 10.73
CA VAL A 222 27.29 -18.67 11.20
C VAL A 222 27.58 -17.41 10.37
N SER A 223 26.61 -16.50 10.29
CA SER A 223 26.84 -15.12 9.85
C SER A 223 26.14 -14.14 10.81
N PRO A 224 26.88 -13.28 11.55
CA PRO A 224 26.30 -12.32 12.50
C PRO A 224 25.31 -11.33 11.88
N HIS A 225 25.31 -11.15 10.55
CA HIS A 225 24.36 -10.28 9.87
C HIS A 225 22.98 -10.92 9.62
N MET A 226 22.83 -12.24 9.70
CA MET A 226 21.52 -12.90 9.56
C MET A 226 20.74 -12.98 10.88
N ARG A 227 21.42 -12.91 12.04
CA ARG A 227 20.77 -12.93 13.37
C ARG A 227 19.79 -11.78 13.65
N ALA A 228 19.83 -10.68 12.89
CA ALA A 228 18.89 -9.58 13.08
C ALA A 228 17.53 -9.82 12.39
N MET A 229 17.42 -10.79 11.47
CA MET A 229 16.18 -11.11 10.77
C MET A 229 15.63 -12.51 11.08
N GLU A 230 16.46 -13.45 11.53
CA GLU A 230 16.04 -14.85 11.69
C GLU A 230 15.43 -15.23 13.05
N VAL A 231 15.52 -14.38 14.07
CA VAL A 231 14.85 -14.64 15.37
C VAL A 231 13.31 -14.65 15.26
N PHE A 232 12.74 -14.32 14.09
CA PHE A 232 11.30 -14.34 13.87
C PHE A 232 10.77 -15.52 13.06
N PHE A 233 11.59 -16.30 12.34
CA PHE A 233 11.06 -17.33 11.45
C PHE A 233 12.03 -18.49 11.27
N THR A 234 12.00 -19.46 12.19
CA THR A 234 12.06 -20.91 11.90
C THR A 234 12.18 -21.70 13.20
N ASP A 235 11.05 -22.06 13.84
CA ASP A 235 10.65 -23.47 13.99
C ASP A 235 9.29 -23.62 14.71
N ALA A 236 8.64 -24.76 14.45
CA ALA A 236 7.53 -25.37 15.17
C ALA A 236 6.10 -24.83 14.97
N THR A 237 5.51 -25.25 13.84
CA THR A 237 4.06 -25.45 13.61
C THR A 237 3.15 -24.21 13.70
N ASN A 238 2.19 -24.15 12.78
CA ASN A 238 1.20 -23.08 12.56
C ASN A 238 0.34 -22.67 13.77
N ASN A 239 0.54 -23.25 14.96
CA ASN A 239 -0.22 -23.00 16.19
C ASN A 239 0.55 -22.24 17.28
N SER A 240 1.89 -22.19 17.27
CA SER A 240 2.63 -21.53 18.37
C SER A 240 2.50 -19.99 18.29
N PHE A 241 2.43 -19.43 17.08
CA PHE A 241 2.35 -17.98 16.90
C PHE A 241 1.02 -17.39 17.39
N ILE A 242 -0.09 -18.13 17.26
CA ILE A 242 -1.42 -17.72 17.74
C ILE A 242 -1.46 -17.64 19.26
N SER A 243 -0.64 -18.43 19.97
CA SER A 243 -0.61 -18.43 21.44
C SER A 243 -0.18 -17.08 22.06
N HIS A 244 0.43 -16.19 21.26
CA HIS A 244 0.82 -14.85 21.68
C HIS A 244 -0.28 -13.79 21.50
N PHE A 245 -1.39 -14.14 20.82
CA PHE A 245 -2.50 -13.23 20.59
C PHE A 245 -3.30 -13.01 21.87
N CYS A 246 -3.41 -11.75 22.27
CA CYS A 246 -4.22 -11.32 23.39
C CYS A 246 -5.54 -10.76 22.86
N GLY A 247 -6.55 -11.63 22.75
CA GLY A 247 -7.86 -11.24 22.24
C GLY A 247 -8.55 -10.14 23.03
N THR A 248 -8.39 -10.11 24.36
CA THR A 248 -9.00 -9.10 25.24
C THR A 248 -8.12 -7.87 25.46
N CYS A 249 -6.94 -7.79 24.82
CA CYS A 249 -6.11 -6.61 24.94
C CYS A 249 -6.76 -5.45 24.19
N PRO A 250 -6.71 -4.22 24.73
CA PRO A 250 -7.20 -3.06 24.01
C PRO A 250 -6.40 -2.88 22.72
N PHE A 251 -7.10 -2.79 21.59
CA PHE A 251 -6.51 -2.47 20.31
C PHE A 251 -6.17 -0.98 20.29
N GLU A 252 -4.90 -0.63 20.15
CA GLU A 252 -4.42 0.75 19.93
C GLU A 252 -4.98 1.80 20.90
N SER A 253 -5.06 1.48 22.20
CA SER A 253 -5.62 2.38 23.23
C SER A 253 -7.07 2.83 22.98
N THR A 254 -7.81 2.08 22.15
CA THR A 254 -9.25 2.26 21.95
C THR A 254 -10.05 1.50 23.02
N SER A 255 -11.36 1.71 23.04
CA SER A 255 -12.29 0.91 23.86
C SER A 255 -12.54 -0.50 23.28
N PHE A 256 -12.04 -0.79 22.08
CA PHE A 256 -12.21 -2.09 21.43
C PHE A 256 -11.07 -3.03 21.82
N ASP A 257 -11.39 -4.28 22.05
CA ASP A 257 -10.38 -5.31 22.21
C ASP A 257 -9.93 -5.88 20.86
N CYS A 258 -8.85 -6.63 20.89
CA CYS A 258 -8.25 -7.24 19.72
C CYS A 258 -9.15 -8.29 19.05
N ASN A 259 -10.05 -8.93 19.79
CA ASN A 259 -11.09 -9.80 19.23
C ASN A 259 -12.09 -8.97 18.41
N ALA A 260 -12.55 -7.83 18.92
CA ALA A 260 -13.40 -6.91 18.16
C ALA A 260 -12.69 -6.42 16.89
N ARG A 261 -11.37 -6.21 16.95
CA ARG A 261 -10.58 -5.89 15.75
C ARG A 261 -10.47 -7.06 14.79
N VAL A 262 -10.29 -8.30 15.26
CA VAL A 262 -10.32 -9.50 14.42
C VAL A 262 -11.68 -9.64 13.74
N GLU A 263 -12.79 -9.47 14.46
CA GLU A 263 -14.14 -9.49 13.87
C GLU A 263 -14.33 -8.39 12.83
N TYR A 264 -13.82 -7.19 13.08
CA TYR A 264 -13.77 -6.12 12.09
C TYR A 264 -12.96 -6.56 10.86
N LEU A 265 -11.76 -7.11 11.03
CA LEU A 265 -10.92 -7.55 9.92
C LEU A 265 -11.58 -8.69 9.12
N LYS A 266 -12.26 -9.62 9.79
CA LYS A 266 -13.03 -10.69 9.14
C LYS A 266 -14.18 -10.13 8.32
N LYS A 267 -14.98 -9.24 8.91
CA LYS A 267 -16.16 -8.68 8.26
C LYS A 267 -15.79 -7.75 7.10
N SER A 268 -14.79 -6.89 7.30
CA SER A 268 -14.40 -5.87 6.32
C SER A 268 -13.50 -6.41 5.21
N TYR A 269 -12.68 -7.42 5.49
CA TYR A 269 -11.65 -7.93 4.56
C TYR A 269 -11.86 -9.40 4.15
N ALA A 270 -12.96 -10.03 4.55
CA ALA A 270 -13.24 -11.46 4.31
C ALA A 270 -12.10 -12.40 4.73
N THR A 271 -11.28 -11.98 5.69
CA THR A 271 -10.13 -12.74 6.19
C THR A 271 -10.58 -13.82 7.15
N SER A 272 -9.85 -14.93 7.21
CA SER A 272 -10.05 -15.90 8.29
C SER A 272 -9.55 -15.34 9.63
N ASP A 273 -10.09 -15.82 10.75
CA ASP A 273 -9.62 -15.47 12.11
C ASP A 273 -8.10 -15.61 12.21
N LYS A 274 -7.55 -16.64 11.58
CA LYS A 274 -6.11 -16.93 11.58
C LYS A 274 -5.31 -15.86 10.83
N GLU A 275 -5.80 -15.39 9.68
CA GLU A 275 -5.13 -14.36 8.89
C GLU A 275 -5.25 -12.99 9.57
N ALA A 276 -6.41 -12.65 10.10
CA ALA A 276 -6.62 -11.43 10.88
C ALA A 276 -5.71 -11.39 12.12
N VAL A 277 -5.63 -12.49 12.87
CA VAL A 277 -4.72 -12.62 14.03
C VAL A 277 -3.27 -12.51 13.59
N LYS A 278 -2.88 -13.17 12.50
CA LYS A 278 -1.51 -13.12 11.97
C LYS A 278 -1.13 -11.71 11.52
N ASP A 279 -2.03 -10.98 10.88
CA ASP A 279 -1.82 -9.59 10.48
C ASP A 279 -1.64 -8.65 11.68
N LEU A 280 -2.48 -8.81 12.72
CA LEU A 280 -2.35 -8.04 13.94
C LEU A 280 -1.04 -8.33 14.66
N LEU A 281 -0.68 -9.61 14.80
CA LEU A 281 0.57 -10.03 15.45
C LEU A 281 1.81 -9.58 14.67
N SER A 282 1.81 -9.67 13.34
CA SER A 282 2.97 -9.28 12.50
C SER A 282 3.25 -7.77 12.60
N LYS A 283 2.21 -6.98 12.83
CA LYS A 283 2.28 -5.53 13.07
C LYS A 283 2.59 -5.18 14.54
N GLY A 284 2.78 -6.18 15.40
CA GLY A 284 3.02 -6.01 16.83
C GLY A 284 1.78 -5.55 17.61
N PHE A 285 0.59 -5.62 17.01
CA PHE A 285 -0.66 -5.34 17.69
C PHE A 285 -1.12 -6.57 18.45
N CYS A 286 -1.89 -6.35 19.52
CA CYS A 286 -2.61 -7.42 20.20
C CYS A 286 -1.73 -8.52 20.80
N VAL A 287 -0.50 -8.19 21.19
CA VAL A 287 0.42 -9.12 21.87
C VAL A 287 0.24 -9.01 23.38
N HIS A 288 0.23 -10.15 24.09
CA HIS A 288 0.03 -10.17 25.53
C HIS A 288 1.14 -9.37 26.29
N PRO A 289 0.79 -8.51 27.26
CA PRO A 289 1.74 -7.58 27.90
C PRO A 289 2.95 -8.24 28.57
N GLN A 290 2.79 -9.47 29.09
CA GLN A 290 3.89 -10.21 29.72
C GLN A 290 5.00 -10.58 28.73
N PHE A 291 4.72 -10.61 27.43
CA PHE A 291 5.73 -10.84 26.38
C PHE A 291 6.37 -9.53 25.90
N ASN A 292 5.87 -8.37 26.34
CA ASN A 292 6.37 -7.05 25.95
C ASN A 292 7.45 -6.50 26.92
N LEU A 293 7.88 -7.30 27.92
CA LEU A 293 8.85 -6.88 28.93
C LEU A 293 10.25 -6.57 28.38
N HIS A 294 10.61 -7.08 27.20
CA HIS A 294 11.91 -6.76 26.56
C HIS A 294 11.93 -5.44 25.77
N GLN A 295 10.78 -4.80 25.51
CA GLN A 295 10.76 -3.46 24.87
C GLN A 295 10.84 -2.31 25.88
N HIS A 296 10.49 -2.54 27.15
CA HIS A 296 10.40 -1.48 28.15
C HIS A 296 11.75 -1.01 28.73
N ASP A 297 12.81 -1.84 28.69
CA ASP A 297 14.14 -1.47 29.19
C ASP A 297 14.95 -0.56 28.24
N ARG A 298 14.45 -0.25 27.03
CA ARG A 298 15.13 0.66 26.08
C ARG A 298 14.81 2.14 26.25
N LYS A 299 13.97 2.53 27.22
CA LYS A 299 13.57 3.94 27.43
C LYS A 299 14.69 4.89 27.89
N ASN A 300 15.90 4.41 28.18
CA ASN A 300 17.02 5.25 28.64
C ASN A 300 18.19 5.38 27.64
N SER A 301 18.07 4.88 26.39
CA SER A 301 19.07 5.19 25.37
C SER A 301 18.71 6.51 24.67
N THR A 302 19.51 7.54 24.92
CA THR A 302 19.42 8.87 24.30
C THR A 302 19.97 8.92 22.87
N ASP A 303 20.21 7.79 22.21
CA ASP A 303 20.67 7.81 20.82
C ASP A 303 19.50 8.06 19.87
N GLY A 304 19.46 9.28 19.33
CA GLY A 304 18.48 9.78 18.37
C GLY A 304 18.54 9.13 16.97
N SER A 305 19.00 7.88 16.86
CA SER A 305 19.06 7.13 15.60
C SER A 305 17.89 6.15 15.40
N GLY A 306 16.89 6.19 16.29
CA GLY A 306 15.79 5.22 16.34
C GLY A 306 15.17 4.89 14.98
N THR A 307 15.49 3.70 14.48
CA THR A 307 14.90 3.06 13.29
C THR A 307 13.52 2.45 13.55
N LEU A 308 13.06 2.41 14.81
CA LEU A 308 11.77 1.86 15.19
C LEU A 308 10.63 2.90 15.13
N PHE A 309 9.46 2.44 14.71
CA PHE A 309 8.20 3.16 14.87
C PHE A 309 7.95 3.48 16.34
N GLN A 310 7.71 4.76 16.64
CA GLN A 310 7.25 5.18 17.97
C GLN A 310 5.74 5.44 17.87
N LYS A 311 4.95 4.60 18.55
CA LYS A 311 3.50 4.73 18.68
C LYS A 311 3.16 5.03 20.13
N ASN A 312 2.69 6.25 20.40
CA ASN A 312 2.09 6.63 21.68
C ASN A 312 0.70 7.20 21.40
N ASP A 313 -0.32 6.70 22.09
CA ASP A 313 -1.65 7.30 22.25
C ASP A 313 -2.23 7.90 20.95
N THR A 314 -2.54 7.03 19.97
CA THR A 314 -3.10 7.31 18.62
C THR A 314 -2.19 8.00 17.60
N ARG A 315 -0.95 8.35 17.97
CA ARG A 315 -0.01 9.04 17.08
C ARG A 315 0.98 8.07 16.48
N VAL A 316 1.02 8.01 15.15
CA VAL A 316 2.04 7.25 14.43
C VAL A 316 3.10 8.23 13.92
N ARG A 317 4.34 8.10 14.44
CA ARG A 317 5.51 8.78 13.88
C ARG A 317 6.26 7.79 12.97
N VAL A 318 6.40 8.16 11.69
CA VAL A 318 7.15 7.36 10.72
C VAL A 318 8.57 7.91 10.56
N PRO A 319 9.62 7.18 11.01
CA PRO A 319 11.00 7.64 10.90
C PRO A 319 11.39 7.98 9.46
N LYS A 320 12.19 9.04 9.28
CA LYS A 320 12.70 9.45 7.96
C LYS A 320 13.45 8.33 7.23
N VAL A 321 14.22 7.54 7.98
CA VAL A 321 14.99 6.40 7.45
C VAL A 321 14.03 5.35 6.89
N PHE A 322 13.02 4.95 7.67
CA PHE A 322 11.98 4.00 7.25
C PHE A 322 11.25 4.47 5.98
N ARG A 323 10.88 5.76 5.91
CA ARG A 323 10.24 6.32 4.70
C ARG A 323 11.08 6.15 3.44
N LYS A 324 12.40 6.38 3.55
CA LYS A 324 13.30 6.29 2.40
C LYS A 324 13.66 4.86 2.01
N GLN A 325 13.89 4.00 3.01
CA GLN A 325 14.41 2.65 2.79
C GLN A 325 13.31 1.63 2.55
N GLU A 326 12.15 1.79 3.19
CA GLU A 326 11.09 0.77 3.17
C GLU A 326 9.90 1.22 2.33
N ILE A 327 9.48 2.49 2.43
CA ILE A 327 8.25 2.96 1.77
C ILE A 327 8.50 3.38 0.32
N VAL A 328 9.53 4.18 0.05
CA VAL A 328 9.80 4.66 -1.32
C VAL A 328 9.96 3.50 -2.33
N PRO A 329 10.69 2.40 -2.02
CA PRO A 329 10.84 1.30 -2.96
C PRO A 329 9.57 0.51 -3.27
N ILE A 330 8.54 0.60 -2.41
CA ILE A 330 7.26 -0.10 -2.60
C ILE A 330 6.15 0.79 -3.16
N ILE A 331 6.42 2.07 -3.42
CA ILE A 331 5.46 2.93 -4.12
C ILE A 331 5.22 2.35 -5.51
N ASP A 332 3.95 2.20 -5.87
CA ASP A 332 3.54 1.63 -7.16
C ASP A 332 4.22 2.39 -8.33
N PRO A 333 4.92 1.69 -9.25
CA PRO A 333 5.56 2.31 -10.40
C PRO A 333 4.61 3.12 -11.29
N LYS A 334 3.32 2.78 -11.34
CA LYS A 334 2.29 3.56 -12.05
C LYS A 334 2.16 4.96 -11.46
N VAL A 335 2.25 5.08 -10.12
CA VAL A 335 2.17 6.36 -9.41
C VAL A 335 3.42 7.19 -9.66
N THR A 336 4.62 6.61 -9.52
CA THR A 336 5.87 7.35 -9.76
C THR A 336 5.94 7.88 -11.19
N LYS A 337 5.59 7.05 -12.19
CA LYS A 337 5.53 7.47 -13.60
C LYS A 337 4.50 8.58 -13.82
N SER A 338 3.33 8.48 -13.17
CA SER A 338 2.29 9.51 -13.28
C SER A 338 2.73 10.85 -12.69
N TRP A 339 3.53 10.85 -11.63
CA TRP A 339 4.12 12.07 -11.10
C TRP A 339 5.26 12.63 -11.94
N GLU A 340 6.09 11.81 -12.57
CA GLU A 340 7.07 12.29 -13.56
C GLU A 340 6.37 13.09 -14.66
N GLN A 341 5.27 12.56 -15.18
CA GLN A 341 4.44 13.26 -16.16
C GLN A 341 3.80 14.54 -15.59
N LEU A 342 3.32 14.51 -14.34
CA LEU A 342 2.79 15.73 -13.71
C LEU A 342 3.88 16.81 -13.55
N ASN A 343 5.10 16.41 -13.19
CA ASN A 343 6.24 17.32 -13.08
C ASN A 343 6.61 17.93 -14.43
N GLU A 344 6.57 17.14 -15.51
CA GLU A 344 6.72 17.65 -16.88
C GLU A 344 5.64 18.70 -17.17
N TRP A 345 4.38 18.42 -16.83
CA TRP A 345 3.28 19.37 -17.03
C TRP A 345 3.45 20.67 -16.25
N HIS A 346 3.92 20.61 -15.00
CA HIS A 346 4.23 21.79 -14.20
C HIS A 346 5.41 22.57 -14.76
N SER A 347 6.40 21.88 -15.34
CA SER A 347 7.57 22.51 -15.96
C SER A 347 7.21 23.35 -17.18
N GLU A 348 6.19 22.93 -17.93
CA GLU A 348 5.69 23.67 -19.11
C GLU A 348 4.80 24.84 -18.74
N THR A 349 4.07 24.75 -17.64
CA THR A 349 3.00 25.70 -17.28
C THR A 349 3.45 26.75 -16.28
N VAL A 350 4.62 26.56 -15.63
CA VAL A 350 5.25 27.38 -14.59
C VAL A 350 4.30 28.35 -13.90
N ARG A 351 3.55 27.81 -12.94
CA ARG A 351 2.85 28.59 -11.93
C ARG A 351 3.02 27.94 -10.58
N LYS A 352 3.14 28.80 -9.56
CA LYS A 352 3.32 28.43 -8.16
C LYS A 352 2.26 27.40 -7.74
N TYR A 353 2.68 26.29 -7.14
CA TYR A 353 1.87 25.40 -6.31
C TYR A 353 2.48 25.31 -4.90
N PHE A 354 1.71 24.77 -3.95
CA PHE A 354 2.12 24.71 -2.54
C PHE A 354 1.98 23.31 -2.00
N GLY A 355 3.07 22.74 -1.49
CA GLY A 355 3.06 21.38 -0.96
C GLY A 355 2.65 20.34 -2.01
N HIS A 356 2.94 19.07 -1.75
CA HIS A 356 2.29 17.98 -2.47
C HIS A 356 2.52 16.66 -1.76
N VAL A 357 1.52 15.77 -1.89
CA VAL A 357 1.58 14.39 -1.39
C VAL A 357 2.83 13.64 -1.86
N GLY A 358 3.39 13.98 -3.03
CA GLY A 358 4.63 13.39 -3.53
C GLY A 358 5.89 13.68 -2.71
N THR A 359 5.87 14.70 -1.84
CA THR A 359 6.95 14.92 -0.87
C THR A 359 6.79 14.14 0.43
N ASN A 360 5.64 13.48 0.62
CA ASN A 360 5.31 12.69 1.79
C ASN A 360 5.07 11.22 1.42
N PRO A 361 6.15 10.42 1.23
CA PRO A 361 6.06 9.03 0.78
C PRO A 361 5.09 8.16 1.58
N TYR A 362 4.92 8.46 2.87
CA TYR A 362 4.02 7.68 3.70
C TYR A 362 2.54 8.01 3.44
N GLN A 363 2.19 9.28 3.27
CA GLN A 363 0.84 9.65 2.86
C GLN A 363 0.51 9.10 1.48
N THR A 364 1.46 9.17 0.55
CA THR A 364 1.36 8.51 -0.76
C THR A 364 1.02 7.03 -0.61
N TYR A 365 1.80 6.32 0.20
CA TYR A 365 1.60 4.90 0.45
C TYR A 365 0.21 4.63 1.03
N ARG A 366 -0.27 5.43 1.99
CA ARG A 366 -1.62 5.27 2.53
C ARG A 366 -2.72 5.53 1.50
N TYR A 367 -2.55 6.50 0.61
CA TYR A 367 -3.50 6.75 -0.49
C TYR A 367 -3.54 5.59 -1.49
N ILE A 368 -2.38 5.04 -1.84
CA ILE A 368 -2.25 3.85 -2.70
C ILE A 368 -2.98 2.66 -2.07
N GLU A 369 -2.68 2.37 -0.80
CA GLU A 369 -3.29 1.26 -0.06
C GLU A 369 -4.81 1.42 0.02
N ALA A 370 -5.32 2.63 0.25
CA ALA A 370 -6.75 2.88 0.30
C ALA A 370 -7.44 2.58 -1.05
N VAL A 371 -6.87 3.04 -2.17
CA VAL A 371 -7.44 2.76 -3.50
C VAL A 371 -7.36 1.27 -3.83
N GLN A 372 -6.22 0.63 -3.59
CA GLN A 372 -6.06 -0.81 -3.82
C GLN A 372 -7.04 -1.63 -2.98
N HIS A 373 -7.26 -1.24 -1.73
CA HIS A 373 -8.23 -1.87 -0.85
C HIS A 373 -9.66 -1.75 -1.39
N ILE A 374 -10.07 -0.55 -1.84
CA ILE A 374 -11.39 -0.34 -2.45
C ILE A 374 -11.54 -1.22 -3.70
N ILE A 375 -10.52 -1.28 -4.55
CA ILE A 375 -10.54 -2.10 -5.77
C ILE A 375 -10.73 -3.58 -5.40
N GLN A 376 -9.89 -4.11 -4.51
CA GLN A 376 -9.95 -5.51 -4.07
C GLN A 376 -11.31 -5.86 -3.46
N HIS A 377 -11.84 -4.99 -2.58
CA HIS A 377 -13.14 -5.19 -1.96
C HIS A 377 -14.26 -5.27 -3.00
N LYS A 378 -14.27 -4.39 -4.00
CA LYS A 378 -15.27 -4.40 -5.08
C LYS A 378 -15.12 -5.58 -6.03
N GLN A 379 -13.89 -6.05 -6.29
CA GLN A 379 -13.64 -7.27 -7.05
C GLN A 379 -14.20 -8.51 -6.35
N GLN A 380 -14.06 -8.59 -5.02
CA GLN A 380 -14.61 -9.68 -4.22
C GLN A 380 -16.14 -9.70 -4.19
N GLN A 381 -16.79 -8.56 -4.44
CA GLN A 381 -18.24 -8.47 -4.62
C GLN A 381 -18.70 -8.91 -6.02
N GLU A 382 -17.86 -9.65 -6.75
CA GLU A 382 -18.12 -10.21 -8.09
C GLU A 382 -18.55 -9.16 -9.12
N GLN A 383 -18.04 -7.94 -8.99
CA GLN A 383 -18.26 -6.90 -9.99
C GLN A 383 -17.32 -7.14 -11.18
N ASN A 384 -17.89 -7.45 -12.35
CA ASN A 384 -17.15 -7.56 -13.61
C ASN A 384 -16.41 -6.27 -13.98
N GLU A 385 -16.85 -5.14 -13.44
CA GLU A 385 -16.25 -3.83 -13.60
C GLU A 385 -16.17 -3.15 -12.25
N VAL A 386 -14.97 -2.73 -11.87
CA VAL A 386 -14.71 -2.07 -10.59
C VAL A 386 -14.73 -0.57 -10.81
N ARG A 387 -15.70 0.09 -10.22
CA ARG A 387 -15.77 1.56 -10.21
C ARG A 387 -15.24 2.10 -8.89
N VAL A 388 -14.31 3.05 -8.94
CA VAL A 388 -13.81 3.79 -7.77
C VAL A 388 -14.06 5.27 -7.96
N ASN A 389 -14.89 5.88 -7.11
CA ASN A 389 -15.14 7.32 -7.12
C ASN A 389 -14.34 7.98 -5.98
N VAL A 390 -13.40 8.86 -6.34
CA VAL A 390 -12.58 9.63 -5.39
C VAL A 390 -13.08 11.08 -5.37
N CYS A 391 -13.37 11.58 -4.18
CA CYS A 391 -13.88 12.93 -3.96
C CYS A 391 -12.88 13.74 -3.14
N GLU A 392 -12.46 14.90 -3.64
CA GLU A 392 -11.41 15.71 -3.01
C GLU A 392 -11.78 17.20 -2.95
N THR A 393 -11.58 17.84 -1.79
CA THR A 393 -11.47 19.31 -1.72
C THR A 393 -9.99 19.69 -1.68
N GLY A 394 -9.58 20.66 -2.50
CA GLY A 394 -8.18 21.10 -2.59
C GLY A 394 -7.38 20.46 -3.72
N PHE A 395 -7.82 20.61 -4.97
CA PHE A 395 -7.09 20.09 -6.14
C PHE A 395 -5.67 20.66 -6.27
N ASN A 396 -5.48 21.97 -6.02
CA ASN A 396 -4.18 22.64 -6.03
C ASN A 396 -3.38 22.34 -7.33
N GLY A 397 -2.25 21.62 -7.23
CA GLY A 397 -1.43 21.23 -8.38
C GLY A 397 -1.78 19.86 -8.99
N GLY A 398 -2.83 19.19 -8.52
CA GLY A 398 -3.30 17.89 -9.02
C GLY A 398 -2.45 16.68 -8.60
N HIS A 399 -1.65 16.76 -7.55
CA HIS A 399 -0.73 15.68 -7.18
C HIS A 399 -1.44 14.43 -6.67
N SER A 400 -2.44 14.60 -5.82
CA SER A 400 -3.34 13.55 -5.33
C SER A 400 -4.25 13.04 -6.44
N ALA A 401 -4.91 13.94 -7.19
CA ALA A 401 -5.71 13.59 -8.36
C ALA A 401 -4.95 12.69 -9.36
N MET A 402 -3.71 13.06 -9.72
CA MET A 402 -2.85 12.27 -10.61
C MET A 402 -2.51 10.89 -10.00
N LEU A 403 -2.25 10.82 -8.69
CA LEU A 403 -2.02 9.55 -8.01
C LEU A 403 -3.24 8.64 -8.12
N PHE A 404 -4.44 9.16 -7.81
CA PHE A 404 -5.66 8.37 -7.86
C PHE A 404 -5.98 7.88 -9.27
N LEU A 405 -5.89 8.78 -10.27
CA LEU A 405 -6.14 8.45 -11.67
C LEU A 405 -5.10 7.50 -12.27
N SER A 406 -3.92 7.33 -11.66
CA SER A 406 -2.94 6.34 -12.10
C SER A 406 -3.40 4.89 -11.94
N PHE A 407 -4.45 4.65 -11.15
CA PHE A 407 -5.10 3.34 -11.01
C PHE A 407 -6.19 3.08 -12.06
N LEU A 408 -6.48 4.03 -12.95
CA LEU A 408 -7.37 3.79 -14.09
C LEU A 408 -6.75 2.71 -15.00
N ASP A 409 -7.45 1.60 -15.16
CA ASP A 409 -6.98 0.42 -15.90
C ASP A 409 -8.16 -0.23 -16.62
N LEU A 410 -8.55 0.36 -17.75
CA LEU A 410 -9.72 -0.04 -18.51
C LEU A 410 -9.62 -1.47 -19.07
N GLU A 411 -8.40 -1.93 -19.36
CA GLU A 411 -8.15 -3.29 -19.86
C GLU A 411 -8.51 -4.35 -18.81
N ASN A 412 -8.28 -4.04 -17.54
CA ASN A 412 -8.60 -4.90 -16.40
C ASN A 412 -9.95 -4.57 -15.75
N GLY A 413 -10.79 -3.74 -16.41
CA GLY A 413 -12.12 -3.38 -15.91
C GLY A 413 -12.10 -2.46 -14.68
N ILE A 414 -10.99 -1.77 -14.40
CA ILE A 414 -10.87 -0.83 -13.27
C ILE A 414 -11.09 0.59 -13.79
N LYS A 415 -12.19 1.21 -13.35
CA LYS A 415 -12.55 2.59 -13.67
C LYS A 415 -12.42 3.48 -12.44
N VAL A 416 -11.47 4.40 -12.47
CA VAL A 416 -11.34 5.44 -11.45
C VAL A 416 -11.97 6.73 -11.95
N TYR A 417 -12.80 7.36 -11.13
CA TYR A 417 -13.37 8.67 -11.38
C TYR A 417 -12.92 9.63 -10.27
N TYR A 418 -12.33 10.75 -10.67
CA TYR A 418 -11.93 11.80 -9.75
C TYR A 418 -12.92 12.96 -9.81
N TYR A 419 -13.41 13.39 -8.65
CA TYR A 419 -14.29 14.54 -8.46
C TYR A 419 -13.62 15.52 -7.49
N GLY A 420 -13.08 16.62 -8.03
CA GLY A 420 -12.41 17.65 -7.26
C GLY A 420 -13.24 18.91 -7.07
N TRP A 421 -13.02 19.61 -5.96
CA TRP A 421 -13.50 20.97 -5.72
C TRP A 421 -12.33 21.88 -5.34
N ASP A 422 -12.19 23.00 -6.04
CA ASP A 422 -11.05 23.91 -5.83
C ASP A 422 -11.41 25.36 -6.15
N LEU A 423 -10.80 26.31 -5.42
CA LEU A 423 -11.01 27.75 -5.62
C LEU A 423 -10.36 28.29 -6.89
N LYS A 424 -9.47 27.51 -7.55
CA LYS A 424 -8.68 27.93 -8.71
C LYS A 424 -7.69 29.06 -8.41
N GLU A 425 -7.32 29.24 -7.14
CA GLU A 425 -6.44 30.34 -6.71
C GLU A 425 -4.97 30.05 -6.97
N VAL A 426 -4.60 28.77 -6.99
CA VAL A 426 -3.23 28.35 -7.28
C VAL A 426 -3.04 28.38 -8.79
N GLY A 427 -1.95 29.02 -9.23
CA GLY A 427 -1.79 29.28 -10.66
C GLY A 427 -1.67 27.99 -11.48
N SER A 428 -1.14 26.91 -10.92
CA SER A 428 -1.04 25.59 -11.57
C SER A 428 -2.35 24.84 -11.68
N SER A 429 -3.41 25.21 -10.93
CA SER A 429 -4.66 24.44 -10.89
C SER A 429 -5.29 24.32 -12.27
N LEU A 430 -5.52 25.45 -12.95
CA LEU A 430 -6.20 25.43 -14.25
C LEU A 430 -5.40 24.68 -15.33
N PRO A 431 -4.12 25.02 -15.59
CA PRO A 431 -3.38 24.36 -16.66
C PRO A 431 -3.19 22.86 -16.42
N THR A 432 -3.07 22.44 -15.15
CA THR A 432 -2.98 21.02 -14.82
C THR A 432 -4.32 20.32 -15.04
N ALA A 433 -5.42 20.94 -14.61
CA ALA A 433 -6.76 20.38 -14.81
C ALA A 433 -7.10 20.23 -16.30
N GLU A 434 -6.73 21.20 -17.16
CA GLU A 434 -6.92 21.10 -18.61
C GLU A 434 -6.17 19.90 -19.20
N LYS A 435 -4.92 19.66 -18.76
CA LYS A 435 -4.15 18.48 -19.17
C LYS A 435 -4.71 17.16 -18.62
N MET A 436 -5.28 17.18 -17.42
CA MET A 436 -5.96 16.01 -16.85
C MET A 436 -7.24 15.68 -17.58
N GLU A 437 -8.04 16.69 -17.92
CA GLU A 437 -9.26 16.55 -18.72
C GLU A 437 -8.93 15.97 -20.11
N GLU A 438 -7.88 16.48 -20.77
CA GLU A 438 -7.41 15.92 -22.04
C GLU A 438 -6.96 14.45 -21.91
N LYS A 439 -6.18 14.14 -20.87
CA LYS A 439 -5.61 12.79 -20.69
C LYS A 439 -6.63 11.75 -20.23
N PHE A 440 -7.52 12.11 -19.31
CA PHE A 440 -8.40 11.17 -18.61
C PHE A 440 -9.86 11.28 -19.04
N GLY A 441 -10.24 12.30 -19.82
CA GLY A 441 -11.60 12.49 -20.32
C GLY A 441 -12.64 12.46 -19.21
N ASP A 442 -13.69 11.65 -19.41
CA ASP A 442 -14.81 11.48 -18.48
C ASP A 442 -14.43 10.88 -17.11
N HIS A 443 -13.16 10.53 -16.88
CA HIS A 443 -12.68 10.05 -15.58
C HIS A 443 -12.20 11.19 -14.67
N PHE A 444 -12.05 12.41 -15.19
CA PHE A 444 -11.62 13.57 -14.43
C PHE A 444 -12.70 14.65 -14.42
N HIS A 445 -13.13 15.05 -13.23
CA HIS A 445 -14.09 16.11 -13.03
C HIS A 445 -13.56 17.10 -11.99
N ILE A 446 -13.59 18.39 -12.32
CA ILE A 446 -13.20 19.47 -11.41
C ILE A 446 -14.29 20.53 -11.38
N VAL A 447 -14.69 20.92 -10.18
CA VAL A 447 -15.64 22.01 -9.94
C VAL A 447 -14.88 23.20 -9.37
N TRP A 448 -14.91 24.31 -10.11
CA TRP A 448 -14.28 25.55 -9.68
C TRP A 448 -15.24 26.39 -8.84
N GLY A 449 -14.82 26.74 -7.62
CA GLY A 449 -15.57 27.63 -6.73
C GLY A 449 -15.43 27.27 -5.25
N ASP A 450 -15.97 28.13 -4.39
CA ASP A 450 -15.98 27.90 -2.94
C ASP A 450 -16.74 26.62 -2.59
N SER A 451 -16.07 25.68 -1.91
CA SER A 451 -16.66 24.39 -1.50
C SER A 451 -17.88 24.56 -0.59
N LYS A 452 -18.00 25.70 0.12
CA LYS A 452 -19.20 26.06 0.91
C LYS A 452 -20.44 26.26 0.06
N GLU A 453 -20.27 26.56 -1.21
CA GLU A 453 -21.37 26.74 -2.16
C GLU A 453 -21.48 25.56 -3.12
N THR A 454 -20.36 25.09 -3.66
CA THR A 454 -20.35 24.09 -4.73
C THR A 454 -20.63 22.68 -4.24
N LEU A 455 -20.16 22.27 -3.04
CA LEU A 455 -20.42 20.94 -2.50
C LEU A 455 -21.90 20.71 -2.13
N LYS A 456 -22.70 21.77 -1.97
CA LYS A 456 -24.14 21.63 -1.73
C LYS A 456 -24.84 20.86 -2.86
N ASN A 457 -24.28 20.90 -4.06
CA ASN A 457 -24.77 20.20 -5.25
C ASN A 457 -23.88 19.01 -5.66
N ALA A 458 -23.07 18.46 -4.73
CA ALA A 458 -22.13 17.39 -5.05
C ALA A 458 -22.84 16.16 -5.63
N ARG A 459 -24.05 15.86 -5.16
CA ARG A 459 -24.86 14.75 -5.67
C ARG A 459 -25.23 14.94 -7.14
N GLU A 460 -25.64 16.15 -7.53
CA GLU A 460 -25.93 16.49 -8.92
C GLU A 460 -24.67 16.48 -9.78
N THR A 461 -23.57 17.06 -9.29
CA THR A 461 -22.26 17.04 -9.97
C THR A 461 -21.80 15.61 -10.26
N MET A 462 -22.03 14.69 -9.33
CA MET A 462 -21.66 13.28 -9.45
C MET A 462 -22.74 12.43 -10.14
N ASN A 463 -23.79 13.01 -10.73
CA ASN A 463 -24.91 12.28 -11.33
C ASN A 463 -25.51 11.20 -10.40
N GLY A 464 -25.62 11.52 -9.11
CA GLY A 464 -26.14 10.63 -8.08
C GLY A 464 -25.20 9.52 -7.61
N GLN A 465 -23.97 9.46 -8.10
CA GLN A 465 -22.94 8.52 -7.62
C GLN A 465 -22.49 8.88 -6.19
N THR A 466 -21.88 7.91 -5.51
CA THR A 466 -21.30 8.05 -4.16
C THR A 466 -19.77 8.03 -4.17
N CYS A 467 -19.13 8.58 -3.14
CA CYS A 467 -17.69 8.58 -2.95
C CYS A 467 -17.24 7.30 -2.22
N ASP A 468 -16.25 6.59 -2.78
CA ASP A 468 -15.60 5.46 -2.11
C ASP A 468 -14.39 5.92 -1.26
N LEU A 469 -13.76 7.01 -1.71
CA LEU A 469 -12.63 7.65 -1.06
C LEU A 469 -12.89 9.16 -1.00
N ILE A 470 -12.71 9.74 0.19
CA ILE A 470 -12.82 11.17 0.43
C ILE A 470 -11.49 11.73 0.93
N VAL A 471 -11.06 12.85 0.37
CA VAL A 471 -9.89 13.61 0.82
C VAL A 471 -10.29 15.05 1.10
N VAL A 472 -10.04 15.52 2.31
CA VAL A 472 -10.27 16.93 2.72
C VAL A 472 -8.92 17.63 2.84
N ASP A 473 -8.54 18.37 1.81
CA ASP A 473 -7.29 19.15 1.67
C ASP A 473 -7.56 20.60 1.18
N GLY A 474 -8.78 21.08 1.46
CA GLY A 474 -9.25 22.41 1.04
C GLY A 474 -8.91 23.53 2.03
N GLU A 475 -9.94 24.15 2.61
CA GLU A 475 -9.75 25.25 3.54
C GLU A 475 -9.35 24.74 4.94
N HIS A 476 -8.20 25.19 5.45
CA HIS A 476 -7.67 24.72 6.74
C HIS A 476 -8.33 25.34 7.99
N THR A 477 -9.48 26.03 7.86
CA THR A 477 -10.22 26.48 9.04
C THR A 477 -11.13 25.37 9.55
N ARG A 478 -11.45 25.42 10.85
CA ARG A 478 -12.43 24.50 11.44
C ARG A 478 -13.75 24.50 10.67
N ASN A 479 -14.22 25.68 10.27
CA ASN A 479 -15.49 25.83 9.56
C ASN A 479 -15.42 25.31 8.11
N GLY A 480 -14.28 25.49 7.44
CA GLY A 480 -14.03 24.91 6.12
C GLY A 480 -14.10 23.39 6.16
N VAL A 481 -13.30 22.76 7.04
CA VAL A 481 -13.29 21.30 7.23
C VAL A 481 -14.67 20.76 7.62
N VAL A 482 -15.38 21.43 8.54
CA VAL A 482 -16.73 21.00 8.94
C VAL A 482 -17.70 21.08 7.77
N ASN A 483 -17.65 22.14 6.97
CA ASN A 483 -18.49 22.26 5.78
C ASN A 483 -18.20 21.15 4.77
N ASP A 484 -16.92 20.90 4.49
CA ASP A 484 -16.50 19.92 3.49
C ASP A 484 -16.94 18.52 3.91
N LEU A 485 -16.61 18.10 5.14
CA LEU A 485 -17.05 16.82 5.69
C LEU A 485 -18.58 16.69 5.72
N GLN A 486 -19.30 17.73 6.18
CA GLN A 486 -20.76 17.68 6.26
C GLN A 486 -21.41 17.44 4.89
N ASN A 487 -20.84 17.95 3.80
CA ASN A 487 -21.42 17.78 2.47
C ASN A 487 -20.92 16.52 1.77
N LEU A 488 -19.62 16.20 1.87
CA LEU A 488 -19.05 15.00 1.27
C LEU A 488 -19.60 13.72 1.91
N LEU A 489 -19.81 13.70 3.23
CA LEU A 489 -20.38 12.54 3.92
C LEU A 489 -21.84 12.24 3.52
N LYS A 490 -22.59 13.22 2.99
CA LYS A 490 -23.94 12.97 2.46
C LYS A 490 -23.95 12.19 1.15
N VAL A 491 -22.83 12.20 0.43
CA VAL A 491 -22.63 11.46 -0.81
C VAL A 491 -21.56 10.37 -0.65
N ALA A 492 -21.15 10.05 0.57
CA ALA A 492 -20.22 8.96 0.83
C ALA A 492 -20.92 7.61 0.72
N GLU A 493 -20.21 6.63 0.18
CA GLU A 493 -20.58 5.23 0.32
C GLU A 493 -20.39 4.79 1.78
N LYS A 494 -21.18 3.81 2.22
CA LYS A 494 -20.95 3.20 3.53
C LYS A 494 -19.61 2.46 3.51
N GLY A 495 -18.82 2.64 4.56
CA GLY A 495 -17.45 2.10 4.59
C GLY A 495 -16.44 2.89 3.76
N ALA A 496 -16.83 4.03 3.17
CA ALA A 496 -15.90 4.88 2.45
C ALA A 496 -14.73 5.31 3.36
N ILE A 497 -13.54 5.33 2.77
CA ILE A 497 -12.32 5.77 3.46
C ILE A 497 -12.24 7.29 3.36
N VAL A 498 -11.89 7.94 4.47
CA VAL A 498 -11.80 9.40 4.55
C VAL A 498 -10.40 9.79 5.04
N PHE A 499 -9.78 10.74 4.36
CA PHE A 499 -8.54 11.38 4.79
C PHE A 499 -8.77 12.87 5.06
N GLY A 500 -8.20 13.37 6.15
CA GLY A 500 -8.06 14.81 6.40
C GLY A 500 -6.59 15.18 6.33
N ASP A 501 -6.20 15.97 5.33
CA ASP A 501 -4.81 16.40 5.21
C ASP A 501 -4.48 17.48 6.25
N ASP A 502 -3.18 17.64 6.53
CA ASP A 502 -2.62 18.62 7.47
C ASP A 502 -3.24 18.63 8.89
N CYS A 503 -3.89 17.52 9.28
CA CYS A 503 -4.61 17.34 10.55
C CYS A 503 -3.69 16.87 11.69
N ALA A 504 -2.69 17.69 12.05
CA ALA A 504 -1.86 17.42 13.21
C ALA A 504 -1.56 18.69 14.03
N PRO A 505 -1.53 18.63 15.37
CA PRO A 505 -1.31 19.79 16.22
C PRO A 505 0.17 20.18 16.16
N TYR A 506 0.53 20.93 15.13
CA TYR A 506 1.87 21.47 14.98
C TYR A 506 1.81 22.87 14.35
N LYS A 507 1.92 23.89 15.19
CA LYS A 507 1.78 25.31 14.83
C LYS A 507 2.86 25.84 13.88
N ARG A 508 3.96 25.11 13.66
CA ARG A 508 5.16 25.67 13.02
C ARG A 508 5.18 25.59 11.49
N THR A 509 4.51 24.63 10.86
CA THR A 509 4.68 24.37 9.42
C THR A 509 3.45 24.70 8.60
N VAL A 510 2.24 24.43 9.12
CA VAL A 510 0.98 24.74 8.45
C VAL A 510 0.09 25.55 9.38
N PRO A 511 -0.26 26.80 9.04
CA PRO A 511 -1.22 27.58 9.80
C PRO A 511 -2.55 26.82 9.90
N LYS A 512 -3.17 26.83 11.09
CA LYS A 512 -4.51 26.27 11.35
C LYS A 512 -4.65 24.75 11.27
N SER A 513 -3.57 23.98 11.22
CA SER A 513 -3.60 22.51 11.34
C SER A 513 -4.35 21.99 12.58
N GLU A 514 -4.30 22.74 13.69
CA GLU A 514 -5.11 22.48 14.89
C GLU A 514 -6.62 22.69 14.65
N GLU A 515 -7.00 23.67 13.84
CA GLU A 515 -8.39 23.94 13.50
C GLU A 515 -8.95 22.87 12.57
N MET A 516 -8.15 22.37 11.61
CA MET A 516 -8.54 21.23 10.78
C MET A 516 -8.79 19.99 11.63
N LEU A 517 -7.85 19.67 12.52
CA LEU A 517 -8.00 18.54 13.41
C LEU A 517 -9.20 18.70 14.35
N ASP A 518 -9.50 19.91 14.83
CA ASP A 518 -10.70 20.18 15.62
C ASP A 518 -11.99 19.98 14.78
N GLY A 519 -11.99 20.42 13.53
CA GLY A 519 -13.08 20.17 12.58
C GLY A 519 -13.31 18.68 12.36
N TRP A 520 -12.26 17.92 12.09
CA TRP A 520 -12.31 16.46 11.97
C TRP A 520 -12.87 15.78 13.22
N ASN A 521 -12.33 16.12 14.40
CA ASN A 521 -12.74 15.52 15.67
C ASN A 521 -14.21 15.77 16.01
N SER A 522 -14.83 16.81 15.43
CA SER A 522 -16.26 17.05 15.63
C SER A 522 -17.14 15.95 15.02
N PHE A 523 -16.76 15.35 13.89
CA PHE A 523 -17.45 14.22 13.26
C PHE A 523 -17.14 12.89 13.94
N VAL A 524 -15.91 12.75 14.44
CA VAL A 524 -15.54 11.59 15.27
C VAL A 524 -16.37 11.55 16.54
N LYS A 525 -16.59 12.72 17.17
CA LYS A 525 -17.38 12.83 18.39
C LYS A 525 -18.87 12.54 18.20
N THR A 526 -19.44 12.89 17.04
CA THR A 526 -20.85 12.59 16.73
C THR A 526 -21.06 11.15 16.25
N GLY A 527 -19.97 10.44 15.91
CA GLY A 527 -20.04 9.09 15.35
C GLY A 527 -20.32 9.05 13.85
N ASP A 528 -20.37 10.21 13.19
CA ASP A 528 -20.51 10.31 11.72
C ASP A 528 -19.24 9.81 11.00
N LEU A 529 -18.12 9.74 11.72
CA LEU A 529 -16.85 9.22 11.23
C LEU A 529 -16.17 8.38 12.32
N VAL A 530 -15.64 7.21 11.98
CA VAL A 530 -14.77 6.44 12.89
C VAL A 530 -13.33 6.77 12.58
N SER A 531 -12.63 7.42 13.51
CA SER A 531 -11.19 7.70 13.37
C SER A 531 -10.40 6.39 13.45
N VAL A 532 -9.61 6.10 12.42
CA VAL A 532 -8.76 4.91 12.34
C VAL A 532 -7.35 5.24 12.82
N ALA A 533 -6.77 6.33 12.32
CA ALA A 533 -5.38 6.68 12.63
C ALA A 533 -5.12 8.18 12.53
N MET A 534 -4.17 8.64 13.34
CA MET A 534 -3.59 9.98 13.26
C MET A 534 -2.09 9.86 13.02
N TYR A 535 -1.67 10.26 11.82
CA TYR A 535 -0.28 10.20 11.40
C TYR A 535 0.35 11.56 11.60
N ARG A 536 1.57 11.55 12.14
CA ARG A 536 2.33 12.78 12.38
C ARG A 536 3.66 12.71 11.70
N ASN A 537 4.00 13.80 11.02
CA ASN A 537 5.28 13.92 10.34
C ASN A 537 6.00 15.19 10.77
N PRO A 538 6.68 15.19 11.93
CA PRO A 538 7.36 16.38 12.42
C PRO A 538 8.53 16.82 11.54
N ASP A 539 8.98 15.98 10.60
CA ASP A 539 10.15 16.21 9.77
C ASP A 539 9.80 16.70 8.35
N LEU A 540 8.52 16.88 8.01
CA LEU A 540 8.06 17.40 6.71
C LEU A 540 7.32 18.73 6.83
N GLY A 541 7.09 19.37 5.69
CA GLY A 541 6.26 20.58 5.59
C GLY A 541 4.80 20.32 6.00
N SER A 542 4.23 19.18 5.58
CA SER A 542 2.91 18.75 6.07
C SER A 542 3.03 18.21 7.50
N PRO A 543 2.23 18.72 8.46
CA PRO A 543 2.28 18.31 9.87
C PRO A 543 1.81 16.86 10.08
N GLY A 544 1.13 16.26 9.11
CA GLY A 544 0.55 14.92 9.20
C GLY A 544 -0.89 14.91 8.69
N PHE A 545 -1.54 13.74 8.72
CA PHE A 545 -2.90 13.56 8.24
C PHE A 545 -3.65 12.60 9.15
N VAL A 546 -4.98 12.59 9.04
CA VAL A 546 -5.87 11.66 9.73
C VAL A 546 -6.57 10.77 8.73
N GLU A 547 -6.90 9.55 9.17
CA GLU A 547 -7.59 8.53 8.40
C GLU A 547 -8.81 8.07 9.19
N GLY A 548 -9.95 7.97 8.53
CA GLY A 548 -11.22 7.57 9.12
C GLY A 548 -12.07 6.77 8.13
N ILE A 549 -13.17 6.22 8.62
CA ILE A 549 -14.11 5.42 7.83
C ILE A 549 -15.54 5.84 8.13
N VAL A 550 -16.36 5.92 7.08
CA VAL A 550 -17.81 6.17 7.19
C VAL A 550 -18.50 4.91 7.74
N PRO A 551 -19.26 4.99 8.86
CA PRO A 551 -19.92 3.82 9.44
C PRO A 551 -20.91 3.11 8.50
N GLU A 552 -21.03 1.79 8.59
CA GLU A 552 -21.96 0.98 7.76
C GLU A 552 -23.45 1.15 8.12
N SER A 553 -23.77 1.59 9.33
CA SER A 553 -25.14 1.75 9.81
C SER A 553 -25.30 3.03 10.62
N ASN A 554 -26.39 3.77 10.35
CA ASN A 554 -26.83 4.93 11.15
C ASN A 554 -27.37 4.53 12.54
N GLY A 555 -27.21 3.27 12.94
CA GLY A 555 -27.79 2.69 14.14
C GLY A 555 -26.72 2.48 15.20
N GLU A 556 -26.91 3.15 16.33
CA GLU A 556 -26.37 2.85 17.66
C GLU A 556 -25.25 1.79 17.67
N TYR A 557 -24.00 2.25 17.63
CA TYR A 557 -23.02 1.64 18.51
C TYR A 557 -23.47 1.97 19.94
N THR A 558 -24.43 1.22 20.49
CA THR A 558 -24.51 1.11 21.96
C THR A 558 -23.18 0.54 22.39
N LEU A 559 -22.30 1.43 22.84
CA LEU A 559 -21.15 1.09 23.66
C LEU A 559 -21.71 0.34 24.87
N GLY A 560 -21.76 -0.98 24.76
CA GLY A 560 -21.92 -1.86 25.91
C GLY A 560 -20.67 -1.70 26.75
N LEU A 561 -20.72 -0.70 27.64
CA LEU A 561 -19.80 -0.54 28.76
C LEU A 561 -19.98 -1.69 29.76
#